data_AF-A0A937YWQ6-F1
#
_entry.id   AF-A0A937YWQ6-F1
#
_cell.length_a   1.000
_cell.length_b   1.000
_cell.length_c   1.000
_cell.angle_alpha   90.00
_cell.angle_beta   90.00
_cell.angle_gamma   90.00
#
_symmetry.space_group_name_H-M   'P 1'
#
loop_
_entity.id
_entity.type
_entity.pdbx_description
1 polymer ?
#
loop_
_entity_poly.entity_id
_entity_poly.type
_entity_poly.pdbx_seq_one_letter_code
_entity_poly.pdbx_strand_id
1 'polypeptide(L)'
;MPTFLTTTSRQADPASWRHAVEWAARLDVRAVPRAGRSLPTLCRAEGVEGALVLSPERPPTFMPADGGAGYYYHPGMALTRIRNLENGLGDPMVTAMALRPGDAVLDCTLGRAADALVASFVVGPAGRVVGVESSPLIAELTIHGL
;
A
#
# COMPACT_ATOMS: atom_id res chain seq x y z
N MET A 1 -6.58 -11.65 16.53
CA MET A 1 -7.85 -11.00 16.14
C MET A 1 -7.50 -9.93 15.12
N PRO A 2 -8.13 -9.88 13.94
CA PRO A 2 -7.89 -8.82 12.98
C PRO A 2 -8.22 -7.45 13.60
N THR A 3 -7.34 -6.46 13.44
CA THR A 3 -7.54 -5.10 13.98
C THR A 3 -8.37 -4.22 13.05
N PHE A 4 -8.76 -4.73 11.88
CA PHE A 4 -9.53 -3.99 10.87
C PHE A 4 -10.46 -4.90 10.07
N LEU A 5 -11.34 -4.26 9.29
CA LEU A 5 -12.24 -4.90 8.32
C LEU A 5 -12.09 -4.24 6.95
N THR A 6 -12.60 -4.84 5.89
CA THR A 6 -12.80 -4.15 4.61
C THR A 6 -14.23 -3.65 4.49
N THR A 7 -14.40 -2.51 3.83
CA THR A 7 -15.70 -1.92 3.54
C THR A 7 -15.59 -1.04 2.30
N THR A 8 -16.68 -0.38 1.93
CA THR A 8 -16.74 0.54 0.79
C THR A 8 -16.96 1.97 1.24
N SER A 9 -16.97 2.90 0.27
CA SER A 9 -17.55 4.23 0.48
C SER A 9 -19.05 4.13 0.83
N ARG A 10 -19.66 5.26 1.23
CA ARG A 10 -21.11 5.31 1.53
C ARG A 10 -21.96 5.07 0.29
N GLN A 11 -21.46 5.42 -0.90
CA GLN A 11 -22.10 5.23 -2.19
C GLN A 11 -21.39 4.09 -2.92
N ALA A 12 -21.64 2.87 -2.47
CA ALA A 12 -20.97 1.70 -3.00
C ALA A 12 -21.64 1.22 -4.29
N ASP A 13 -20.86 1.02 -5.34
CA ASP A 13 -21.29 0.25 -6.51
C ASP A 13 -20.96 -1.26 -6.31
N PRO A 14 -21.61 -2.16 -7.07
CA PRO A 14 -21.36 -3.60 -6.97
C PRO A 14 -19.90 -4.03 -7.20
N ALA A 15 -19.15 -3.33 -8.04
CA ALA A 15 -17.76 -3.68 -8.32
C ALA A 15 -16.86 -3.35 -7.11
N SER A 16 -17.07 -2.20 -6.47
CA SER A 16 -16.35 -1.86 -5.23
C SER A 16 -16.63 -2.82 -4.09
N TRP A 17 -17.88 -3.29 -3.96
CA TRP A 17 -18.20 -4.32 -2.96
C TRP A 17 -17.50 -5.65 -3.25
N ARG A 18 -17.51 -6.10 -4.51
CA ARG A 18 -16.76 -7.31 -4.92
C ARG A 18 -15.27 -7.17 -4.59
N HIS A 19 -14.69 -6.01 -4.88
CA HIS A 19 -13.28 -5.74 -4.59
C HIS A 19 -12.98 -5.77 -3.07
N ALA A 20 -13.88 -5.20 -2.25
CA ALA A 20 -13.76 -5.27 -0.78
C ALA A 20 -13.82 -6.71 -0.25
N VAL A 21 -14.67 -7.56 -0.83
CA VAL A 21 -14.76 -9.00 -0.48
C VAL A 21 -13.50 -9.76 -0.89
N GLU A 22 -12.97 -9.50 -2.09
CA GLU A 22 -11.73 -10.13 -2.55
C GLU A 22 -10.55 -9.77 -1.65
N TRP A 23 -10.41 -8.49 -1.26
CA TRP A 23 -9.33 -8.06 -0.37
C TRP A 23 -9.51 -8.59 1.06
N ALA A 24 -10.76 -8.69 1.53
CA ALA A 24 -11.04 -9.34 2.81
C ALA A 24 -10.53 -10.79 2.85
N ALA A 25 -10.74 -11.54 1.77
CA ALA A 25 -10.26 -12.91 1.65
C ALA A 25 -8.72 -12.99 1.62
N ARG A 26 -8.04 -12.10 0.88
CA ARG A 26 -6.57 -12.07 0.81
C ARG A 26 -5.93 -11.70 2.16
N LEU A 27 -6.55 -10.77 2.88
CA LEU A 27 -6.05 -10.23 4.14
C LEU A 27 -6.51 -11.03 5.38
N ASP A 28 -7.31 -12.07 5.19
CA ASP A 28 -7.95 -12.85 6.26
C ASP A 28 -8.72 -11.96 7.26
N VAL A 29 -9.51 -11.03 6.73
CA VAL A 29 -10.37 -10.12 7.51
C VAL A 29 -11.83 -10.21 7.05
N ARG A 30 -12.74 -9.56 7.77
CA ARG A 30 -14.16 -9.51 7.40
C ARG A 30 -14.42 -8.39 6.40
N ALA A 31 -15.26 -8.65 5.39
CA ALA A 31 -15.89 -7.62 4.59
C ALA A 31 -17.24 -7.23 5.22
N VAL A 32 -17.44 -5.94 5.53
CA VAL A 32 -18.67 -5.46 6.16
C VAL A 32 -19.31 -4.34 5.32
N PRO A 33 -20.59 -4.46 4.93
CA PRO A 33 -21.26 -3.43 4.16
C PRO A 33 -21.29 -2.08 4.89
N ARG A 34 -21.01 -1.00 4.16
CA ARG A 34 -20.98 0.33 4.76
C ARG A 34 -22.35 0.77 5.28
N ALA A 35 -23.42 0.45 4.54
CA ALA A 35 -24.82 0.67 4.90
C ALA A 35 -25.11 2.09 5.45
N GLY A 36 -24.50 3.13 4.85
CA GLY A 36 -24.65 4.52 5.27
C GLY A 36 -23.95 4.92 6.58
N ARG A 37 -23.40 3.96 7.35
CA ARG A 37 -22.75 4.21 8.65
C ARG A 37 -21.48 5.06 8.50
N SER A 38 -21.12 5.82 9.54
CA SER A 38 -19.79 6.44 9.62
C SER A 38 -18.72 5.36 9.87
N LEU A 39 -17.45 5.64 9.54
CA LEU A 39 -16.36 4.71 9.85
C LEU A 39 -16.25 4.45 11.36
N PRO A 40 -16.22 5.48 12.24
CA PRO A 40 -16.17 5.25 13.68
C PRO A 40 -17.34 4.40 14.19
N THR A 41 -18.55 4.63 13.68
CA THR A 41 -19.73 3.82 14.05
C THR A 41 -19.60 2.37 13.61
N LEU A 42 -19.13 2.13 12.37
CA LEU A 42 -18.92 0.79 11.84
C LEU A 42 -17.86 0.04 12.65
N CYS A 43 -16.68 0.64 12.82
CA CYS A 43 -15.57 0.02 13.53
C CYS A 43 -15.91 -0.30 14.98
N ARG A 44 -16.63 0.60 15.68
CA ARG A 44 -17.09 0.36 17.06
C ARG A 44 -18.05 -0.82 17.14
N ALA A 45 -18.98 -0.95 16.19
CA ALA A 45 -19.94 -2.05 16.18
C ALA A 45 -19.26 -3.41 15.91
N GLU A 46 -18.20 -3.41 15.10
CA GLU A 46 -17.46 -4.62 14.73
C GLU A 46 -16.27 -4.91 15.67
N GLY A 47 -15.98 -4.01 16.62
CA GLY A 47 -14.88 -4.16 17.59
C GLY A 47 -13.49 -4.08 16.97
N VAL A 48 -13.31 -3.23 15.94
CA VAL A 48 -12.03 -3.05 15.21
C VAL A 48 -11.52 -1.61 15.30
N GLU A 49 -10.23 -1.41 15.03
CA GLU A 49 -9.52 -0.14 15.15
C GLU A 49 -9.54 0.69 13.87
N GLY A 50 -9.98 0.11 12.75
CA GLY A 50 -10.06 0.82 11.47
C GLY A 50 -10.73 -0.01 10.39
N ALA A 51 -10.84 0.59 9.22
CA ALA A 51 -11.37 -0.08 8.04
C ALA A 51 -10.55 0.25 6.81
N LEU A 52 -10.32 -0.77 5.99
CA LEU A 52 -9.84 -0.61 4.62
C LEU A 52 -11.03 -0.29 3.72
N VAL A 53 -11.02 0.89 3.12
CA VAL A 53 -12.11 1.42 2.29
C VAL A 53 -11.75 1.26 0.82
N LEU A 54 -12.60 0.54 0.10
CA LEU A 54 -12.51 0.34 -1.35
C LEU A 54 -13.59 1.17 -2.04
N SER A 55 -13.21 2.03 -2.98
CA SER A 55 -14.15 2.80 -3.78
C SER A 55 -13.57 3.09 -5.16
N PRO A 56 -14.38 3.48 -6.15
CA PRO A 56 -13.87 3.76 -7.49
C PRO A 56 -13.27 5.17 -7.58
N GLU A 57 -13.64 6.10 -6.68
CA GLU A 57 -13.19 7.49 -6.73
C GLU A 57 -11.86 7.74 -6.02
N ARG A 58 -11.41 6.80 -5.18
CA ARG A 58 -10.21 6.95 -4.35
C ARG A 58 -9.41 5.65 -4.34
N PRO A 59 -8.07 5.73 -4.23
CA PRO A 59 -7.27 4.53 -4.04
C PRO A 59 -7.72 3.79 -2.77
N PRO A 60 -7.56 2.46 -2.70
CA PRO A 60 -7.74 1.70 -1.48
C PRO A 60 -7.04 2.39 -0.31
N THR A 61 -7.80 2.69 0.74
CA THR A 61 -7.32 3.52 1.85
C THR A 61 -7.71 2.87 3.17
N PHE A 62 -6.74 2.56 4.01
CA PHE A 62 -6.98 2.28 5.42
C PHE A 62 -7.31 3.56 6.17
N MET A 63 -8.39 3.53 6.93
CA MET A 63 -8.86 4.67 7.72
C MET A 63 -9.00 4.26 9.18
N PRO A 64 -8.25 4.90 10.10
CA PRO A 64 -8.39 4.70 11.53
C PRO A 64 -9.80 5.08 12.05
N ALA A 65 -10.29 4.32 13.03
CA ALA A 65 -11.60 4.57 13.65
C ALA A 65 -11.61 5.82 14.55
N ASP A 66 -10.45 6.22 15.06
CA ASP A 66 -10.25 7.41 15.89
C ASP A 66 -10.23 8.73 15.09
N GLY A 67 -10.36 8.65 13.75
CA GLY A 67 -10.31 9.81 12.87
C GLY A 67 -8.90 10.28 12.52
N GLY A 68 -7.88 9.49 12.83
CA GLY A 68 -6.51 9.72 12.38
C GLY A 68 -6.36 9.76 10.86
N ALA A 69 -5.16 10.11 10.41
CA ALA A 69 -4.86 10.20 8.99
C ALA A 69 -5.00 8.83 8.30
N GLY A 70 -5.65 8.82 7.14
CA GLY A 70 -5.75 7.64 6.31
C GLY A 70 -4.42 7.24 5.70
N TYR A 71 -4.25 5.94 5.47
CA TYR A 71 -3.09 5.37 4.80
C TYR A 71 -3.52 4.73 3.48
N TYR A 72 -2.94 5.22 2.38
CA TYR A 72 -3.07 4.68 1.03
C TYR A 72 -1.69 4.63 0.39
N TYR A 73 -1.52 3.85 -0.67
CA TYR A 73 -0.24 3.79 -1.37
C TYR A 73 0.10 5.10 -2.09
N HIS A 74 1.35 5.52 -1.96
CA HIS A 74 1.96 6.61 -2.75
C HIS A 74 3.46 6.29 -2.81
N PRO A 75 4.13 6.44 -3.95
CA PRO A 75 5.54 6.09 -4.12
C PRO A 75 6.52 7.02 -3.36
N GLY A 76 6.01 7.86 -2.45
CA GLY A 76 6.78 8.88 -1.75
C GLY A 76 7.66 9.71 -2.69
N MET A 77 8.95 9.76 -2.37
CA MET A 77 9.99 10.47 -3.15
C MET A 77 10.63 9.61 -4.24
N ALA A 78 10.20 8.36 -4.46
CA ALA A 78 10.86 7.46 -5.41
C ALA A 78 10.96 8.07 -6.81
N LEU A 79 9.86 8.63 -7.33
CA LEU A 79 9.86 9.24 -8.66
C LEU A 79 10.80 10.45 -8.76
N THR A 80 10.87 11.28 -7.72
CA THR A 80 11.82 12.41 -7.68
C THR A 80 13.27 11.90 -7.66
N ARG A 81 13.54 10.85 -6.90
CA ARG A 81 14.87 10.23 -6.82
C ARG A 81 15.28 9.58 -8.14
N ILE A 82 14.34 8.92 -8.83
CA ILE A 82 14.54 8.39 -10.18
C ILE A 82 14.86 9.52 -11.16
N ARG A 83 14.10 10.62 -11.15
CA ARG A 83 14.40 11.80 -11.98
C ARG A 83 15.77 12.41 -11.67
N ASN A 84 16.20 12.41 -10.41
CA ASN A 84 17.54 12.87 -10.05
C ASN A 84 18.63 11.98 -10.67
N LEU A 85 18.43 10.66 -10.67
CA LEU A 85 19.35 9.72 -11.33
C LEU A 85 19.39 9.95 -12.84
N GLU A 86 18.23 10.11 -13.50
CA GLU A 86 18.15 10.43 -14.94
C GLU A 86 18.88 11.72 -15.30
N ASN A 87 18.84 12.72 -14.43
CA ASN A 87 19.51 14.01 -14.61
C ASN A 87 20.97 14.03 -14.14
N GLY A 88 21.54 12.88 -13.72
CA GLY A 88 22.92 12.79 -13.25
C GLY A 88 23.19 13.44 -11.89
N LEU A 89 22.15 13.80 -11.14
CA LEU A 89 22.27 14.35 -9.77
C LEU A 89 22.60 13.28 -8.72
N GLY A 90 22.39 12.01 -9.08
CA GLY A 90 22.69 10.86 -8.22
C GLY A 90 21.63 10.59 -7.15
N ASP A 91 21.87 9.53 -6.37
CA ASP A 91 21.06 9.16 -5.22
C ASP A 91 21.98 8.60 -4.11
N PRO A 92 21.82 9.04 -2.84
CA PRO A 92 22.68 8.60 -1.75
C PRO A 92 22.66 7.09 -1.51
N MET A 93 21.48 6.45 -1.60
CA MET A 93 21.35 5.00 -1.40
C MET A 93 22.04 4.25 -2.53
N VAL A 94 21.79 4.65 -3.78
CA VAL A 94 22.43 4.03 -4.97
C VAL A 94 23.95 4.13 -4.89
N THR A 95 24.45 5.29 -4.43
CA THR A 95 25.89 5.54 -4.26
C THR A 95 26.47 4.67 -3.15
N ALA A 96 25.82 4.62 -1.98
CA ALA A 96 26.26 3.84 -0.84
C ALA A 96 26.28 2.33 -1.12
N MET A 97 25.31 1.83 -1.87
CA MET A 97 25.22 0.43 -2.29
C MET A 97 26.13 0.09 -3.48
N ALA A 98 26.68 1.11 -4.16
CA ALA A 98 27.36 0.98 -5.45
C ALA A 98 26.53 0.16 -6.47
N LEU A 99 25.21 0.38 -6.46
CA LEU A 99 24.23 -0.45 -7.16
C LEU A 99 24.37 -0.32 -8.69
N ARG A 100 24.29 -1.45 -9.39
CA ARG A 100 24.51 -1.54 -10.85
C ARG A 100 23.38 -2.30 -11.56
N PRO A 101 23.23 -2.08 -12.88
CA PRO A 101 22.38 -2.93 -13.70
C PRO A 101 22.73 -4.42 -13.52
N GLY A 102 21.72 -5.25 -13.31
CA GLY A 102 21.87 -6.70 -13.08
C GLY A 102 21.97 -7.13 -11.61
N ASP A 103 22.12 -6.19 -10.66
CA ASP A 103 22.21 -6.55 -9.24
C ASP A 103 20.89 -7.11 -8.67
N ALA A 104 21.02 -7.83 -7.56
CA ALA A 104 19.90 -8.30 -6.76
C ALA A 104 19.82 -7.53 -5.44
N VAL A 105 18.63 -7.06 -5.09
CA VAL A 105 18.35 -6.30 -3.85
C VAL A 105 17.25 -6.97 -3.05
N LEU A 106 17.45 -7.07 -1.73
CA LEU A 106 16.43 -7.46 -0.76
C LEU A 106 16.13 -6.26 0.14
N ASP A 107 14.92 -5.71 0.02
CA ASP A 107 14.40 -4.68 0.90
C ASP A 107 13.61 -5.35 2.04
N CYS A 108 14.22 -5.45 3.22
CA CYS A 108 13.61 -6.05 4.40
C CYS A 108 12.63 -5.12 5.12
N THR A 109 12.42 -3.90 4.62
CA THR A 109 11.62 -2.84 5.25
C THR A 109 10.73 -2.16 4.20
N LEU A 110 10.13 -2.97 3.33
CA LEU A 110 9.52 -2.52 2.08
C LEU A 110 8.60 -1.31 2.25
N GLY A 111 7.67 -1.35 3.22
CA GLY A 111 6.77 -0.23 3.47
C GLY A 111 6.03 0.19 2.19
N ARG A 112 6.27 1.43 1.74
CA ARG A 112 5.70 2.00 0.50
C ARG A 112 6.50 1.68 -0.77
N ALA A 113 7.51 0.81 -0.67
CA ALA A 113 8.43 0.43 -1.73
C ALA A 113 9.21 1.59 -2.37
N ALA A 114 9.42 2.70 -1.66
CA ALA A 114 10.09 3.86 -2.24
C ALA A 114 11.56 3.58 -2.61
N ASP A 115 12.32 2.94 -1.71
CA ASP A 115 13.70 2.51 -1.96
C ASP A 115 13.74 1.36 -2.97
N ALA A 116 12.86 0.36 -2.83
CA ALA A 116 12.73 -0.75 -3.76
C ALA A 116 12.44 -0.29 -5.21
N LEU A 117 11.61 0.75 -5.41
CA LEU A 117 11.35 1.34 -6.73
C LEU A 117 12.60 1.99 -7.32
N VAL A 118 13.34 2.75 -6.52
CA VAL A 118 14.60 3.38 -6.97
C VAL A 118 15.64 2.30 -7.30
N ALA A 119 15.76 1.27 -6.47
CA ALA A 119 16.63 0.13 -6.73
C ALA A 119 16.24 -0.60 -8.02
N SER A 120 14.94 -0.85 -8.23
CA SER A 120 14.40 -1.52 -9.43
C SER A 120 14.76 -0.76 -10.71
N PHE A 121 14.65 0.57 -10.66
CA PHE A 121 15.07 1.43 -11.77
C PHE A 121 16.56 1.29 -12.10
N VAL A 122 17.43 1.24 -11.08
CA VAL A 122 18.89 1.14 -11.28
C VAL A 122 19.34 -0.25 -11.74
N VAL A 123 18.83 -1.32 -11.11
CA VAL A 123 19.22 -2.69 -11.47
C VAL A 123 18.64 -3.13 -12.81
N GLY A 124 17.53 -2.52 -13.23
CA GLY A 124 16.93 -2.71 -14.54
C GLY A 124 16.42 -4.14 -14.77
N PRO A 125 16.07 -4.50 -16.02
CA PRO A 125 15.39 -5.75 -16.35
C PRO A 125 16.24 -7.01 -16.16
N ALA A 126 17.57 -6.87 -16.11
CA ALA A 126 18.47 -7.98 -15.82
C ALA A 126 18.68 -8.22 -14.31
N GLY A 127 18.26 -7.27 -13.47
CA GLY A 127 18.36 -7.35 -12.03
C GLY A 127 17.10 -7.88 -11.37
N ARG A 128 17.10 -7.87 -10.03
CA ARG A 128 15.95 -8.32 -9.25
C ARG A 128 15.83 -7.56 -7.95
N VAL A 129 14.64 -7.08 -7.63
CA VAL A 129 14.33 -6.50 -6.32
C VAL A 129 13.26 -7.35 -5.65
N VAL A 130 13.50 -7.75 -4.42
CA VAL A 130 12.53 -8.46 -3.57
C VAL A 130 12.27 -7.61 -2.34
N GLY A 131 11.00 -7.32 -2.08
CA GLY A 131 10.56 -6.61 -0.89
C GLY A 131 9.91 -7.55 0.12
N VAL A 132 10.18 -7.34 1.40
CA VAL A 132 9.51 -8.01 2.52
C VAL A 132 8.79 -6.97 3.37
N GLU A 133 7.52 -7.21 3.61
CA GLU A 133 6.67 -6.41 4.49
C GLU A 133 5.97 -7.34 5.48
N SER A 134 6.07 -7.01 6.75
CA SER A 134 5.49 -7.78 7.85
C SER A 134 3.99 -7.55 8.02
N SER A 135 3.50 -6.37 7.64
CA SER A 135 2.09 -5.98 7.72
C SER A 135 1.35 -6.40 6.44
N PRO A 136 0.43 -7.37 6.49
CA PRO A 136 -0.31 -7.81 5.30
C PRO A 136 -1.09 -6.66 4.65
N LEU A 137 -1.61 -5.74 5.46
CA LEU A 137 -2.34 -4.55 4.98
C LEU A 137 -1.43 -3.62 4.15
N ILE A 138 -0.22 -3.33 4.66
CA ILE A 138 0.73 -2.48 3.94
C ILE A 138 1.20 -3.21 2.68
N ALA A 139 1.48 -4.51 2.77
CA ALA A 139 1.89 -5.32 1.64
C ALA A 139 0.83 -5.29 0.52
N GLU A 140 -0.45 -5.53 0.82
CA GLU A 140 -1.52 -5.53 -0.17
C GLU A 140 -1.72 -4.15 -0.81
N LEU A 141 -1.69 -3.08 -0.01
CA LEU A 141 -1.78 -1.70 -0.52
C LEU A 141 -0.61 -1.37 -1.45
N THR A 142 0.60 -1.78 -1.07
CA THR A 142 1.81 -1.56 -1.86
C THR A 142 1.82 -2.38 -3.14
N ILE A 143 1.47 -3.68 -3.10
CA ILE A 143 1.35 -4.55 -4.27
C ILE A 143 0.33 -4.00 -5.26
N HIS A 144 -0.82 -3.50 -4.77
CA HIS A 144 -1.85 -2.96 -5.62
C HIS A 144 -1.45 -1.63 -6.28
N GLY A 145 -0.62 -0.84 -5.61
CA GLY A 145 -0.25 0.50 -6.06
C GLY A 145 1.02 0.60 -6.90
N LEU A 146 1.90 -0.41 -6.83
CA LEU A 146 3.10 -0.55 -7.67
C LEU A 146 2.74 -0.85 -9.12
#